data_AF-A0A1Z3N746-F1
#
_entry.id   AF-A0A1Z3N746-F1
#
_cell.length_a   1.000
_cell.length_b   1.000
_cell.length_c   1.000
_cell.angle_alpha   90.00
_cell.angle_beta   90.00
_cell.angle_gamma   90.00
#
_symmetry.space_group_name_H-M   'P 1'
#
loop_
_entity.id
_entity.type
_entity.pdbx_description
1 polymer ?
#
loop_
_entity_poly.entity_id
_entity_poly.type
_entity_poly.pdbx_seq_one_letter_code
_entity_poly.pdbx_strand_id
1 'polypeptide(L)'
;MKNLSLFVLAFLVWASFAQAQGLPKAEDYRSLIYRIRTNAEFMIPFPGMKSSINYSFEFAQPLYDLPIISDMNSSLQGASIYRHFWDRILLKDGSFIEINGEKLALTCVFVDGQDNRFARKSPSPLFPEFVIRVYLVANDYSCQGPIKPGWPESGGKEESWDTYIHYEIKDPTIMLPVDAKIRYRWNEFNMVLVDRGGR
;
A
#
# COMPACT_ATOMS: atom_id res chain seq x y z
N MET A 1 -60.53 -11.51 19.00
CA MET A 1 -59.32 -12.24 18.56
C MET A 1 -59.13 -12.04 17.06
N LYS A 2 -58.37 -11.04 16.64
CA LYS A 2 -57.96 -10.77 15.25
C LYS A 2 -57.04 -9.56 15.36
N ASN A 3 -55.73 -9.79 15.38
CA ASN A 3 -54.62 -8.83 15.15
C ASN A 3 -53.29 -9.43 15.66
N LEU A 4 -52.92 -10.62 15.19
CA LEU A 4 -51.64 -11.26 15.53
C LEU A 4 -50.82 -11.65 14.29
N SER A 5 -51.20 -11.20 13.10
CA SER A 5 -50.61 -11.65 11.83
C SER A 5 -49.73 -10.61 11.12
N LEU A 6 -49.57 -9.40 11.68
CA LEU A 6 -48.80 -8.34 11.01
C LEU A 6 -47.33 -8.21 11.48
N PHE A 7 -46.95 -8.84 12.58
CA PHE A 7 -45.62 -8.65 13.18
C PHE A 7 -44.54 -9.62 12.68
N VAL A 8 -44.92 -10.70 11.99
CA VAL A 8 -43.97 -11.74 11.55
C VAL A 8 -43.36 -11.40 10.18
N LEU A 9 -44.00 -10.56 9.36
CA LEU A 9 -43.46 -10.20 8.04
C LEU A 9 -42.38 -9.11 8.07
N ALA A 10 -42.29 -8.31 9.13
CA ALA A 10 -41.30 -7.23 9.23
C ALA A 10 -39.89 -7.74 9.63
N PHE A 11 -39.79 -8.93 10.23
CA PHE A 11 -38.50 -9.52 10.64
C PHE A 11 -37.77 -10.26 9.51
N LEU A 12 -38.45 -10.60 8.41
CA LEU A 12 -37.84 -11.31 7.29
C LEU A 12 -37.13 -10.40 6.28
N VAL A 13 -37.34 -9.07 6.35
CA VAL A 13 -36.67 -8.10 5.45
C VAL A 13 -35.30 -7.66 5.99
N TRP A 14 -35.01 -7.90 7.27
CA TRP A 14 -33.73 -7.57 7.90
C TRP A 14 -32.68 -8.67 7.84
N ALA A 15 -33.02 -9.86 7.33
CA ALA A 15 -32.09 -10.99 7.25
C ALA A 15 -31.28 -11.03 5.93
N SER A 16 -31.48 -10.09 5.00
CA SER A 16 -30.87 -10.15 3.66
C SER A 16 -29.61 -9.31 3.49
N PHE A 17 -29.12 -8.63 4.52
CA PHE A 17 -27.79 -7.99 4.52
C PHE A 17 -26.71 -8.87 5.14
N ALA A 18 -26.76 -10.18 4.88
CA ALA A 18 -25.52 -10.95 4.84
C ALA A 18 -24.82 -10.55 3.54
N GLN A 19 -24.04 -9.46 3.57
CA GLN A 19 -23.04 -9.21 2.53
C GLN A 19 -22.17 -10.45 2.49
N ALA A 20 -22.37 -11.29 1.47
CA ALA A 20 -21.30 -12.10 0.95
C ALA A 20 -20.17 -11.09 0.67
N GLN A 21 -19.14 -11.05 1.53
CA GLN A 21 -18.00 -10.17 1.36
C GLN A 21 -17.31 -10.62 0.07
N GLY A 22 -17.72 -10.00 -1.05
CA GLY A 22 -17.05 -10.17 -2.32
C GLY A 22 -15.60 -9.73 -2.18
N LEU A 23 -14.74 -10.29 -3.04
CA LEU A 23 -13.36 -9.85 -3.12
C LEU A 23 -13.32 -8.32 -3.36
N PRO A 24 -12.45 -7.57 -2.68
CA PRO A 24 -12.33 -6.11 -2.85
C PRO A 24 -12.15 -5.74 -4.32
N LYS A 25 -12.71 -4.63 -4.74
CA LYS A 25 -12.52 -4.13 -6.11
C LYS A 25 -11.25 -3.30 -6.21
N ALA A 26 -10.83 -2.97 -7.44
CA ALA A 26 -9.65 -2.15 -7.67
C ALA A 26 -9.77 -0.77 -7.01
N GLU A 27 -10.98 -0.21 -6.97
CA GLU A 27 -11.28 1.06 -6.31
C GLU A 27 -11.02 1.01 -4.80
N ASP A 28 -11.31 -0.12 -4.14
CA ASP A 28 -11.07 -0.29 -2.71
C ASP A 28 -9.56 -0.19 -2.39
N TYR A 29 -8.72 -0.79 -3.25
CA TYR A 29 -7.27 -0.67 -3.13
C TYR A 29 -6.76 0.74 -3.43
N ARG A 30 -7.33 1.43 -4.43
CA ARG A 30 -7.01 2.85 -4.71
C ARG A 30 -7.33 3.73 -3.50
N SER A 31 -8.50 3.57 -2.90
CA SER A 31 -8.88 4.29 -1.68
C SER A 31 -7.94 3.99 -0.51
N LEU A 32 -7.47 2.75 -0.40
CA LEU A 32 -6.48 2.37 0.61
C LEU A 32 -5.12 3.03 0.37
N ILE A 33 -4.64 3.07 -0.87
CA ILE A 33 -3.39 3.72 -1.26
C ILE A 33 -3.41 5.21 -0.91
N TYR A 34 -4.54 5.89 -1.11
CA TYR A 34 -4.68 7.31 -0.72
C TYR A 34 -4.64 7.56 0.79
N ARG A 35 -4.68 6.52 1.63
CA ARG A 35 -4.50 6.62 3.08
C ARG A 35 -3.03 6.50 3.51
N ILE A 36 -2.11 6.24 2.58
CA ILE A 36 -0.67 6.27 2.86
C ILE A 36 -0.31 7.65 3.41
N ARG A 37 0.50 7.67 4.48
CA ARG A 37 0.94 8.90 5.12
C ARG A 37 1.70 9.78 4.12
N THR A 38 1.20 10.99 3.91
CA THR A 38 1.75 11.97 2.96
C THR A 38 2.94 12.74 3.51
N ASN A 39 3.16 12.67 4.83
CA ASN A 39 4.37 13.16 5.48
C ASN A 39 4.79 12.19 6.59
N ALA A 40 6.10 12.08 6.82
CA ALA A 40 6.66 11.35 7.94
C ALA A 40 8.13 11.74 8.16
N GLU A 41 8.59 11.52 9.40
CA GLU A 41 10.00 11.59 9.78
C GLU A 41 10.49 10.18 10.11
N PHE A 42 11.65 9.85 9.57
CA PHE A 42 12.39 8.63 9.85
C PHE A 42 13.74 8.96 10.44
N MET A 43 14.26 8.07 11.26
CA MET A 43 15.61 8.15 11.81
C MET A 43 16.42 6.95 11.33
N ILE A 44 17.65 7.21 10.87
CA ILE A 44 18.63 6.16 10.62
C ILE A 44 19.42 5.93 11.91
N PRO A 45 19.36 4.72 12.50
CA PRO A 45 20.06 4.43 13.75
C PRO A 45 21.55 4.17 13.49
N PHE A 46 22.36 5.23 13.44
CA PHE A 46 23.81 5.11 13.46
C PHE A 46 24.36 5.24 14.90
N PRO A 47 25.38 4.44 15.29
CA PRO A 47 26.08 4.66 16.55
C PRO A 47 26.69 6.06 16.61
N GLY A 48 26.28 6.88 17.59
CA GLY A 48 26.87 8.19 17.85
C GLY A 48 26.44 9.34 16.92
N MET A 49 25.61 9.09 15.89
CA MET A 49 25.06 10.13 15.02
C MET A 49 23.56 9.91 14.79
N LYS A 50 22.77 10.98 14.91
CA LYS A 50 21.37 10.96 14.51
C LYS A 50 21.26 11.61 13.14
N SER A 51 20.85 10.83 12.14
CA SER A 51 20.42 11.36 10.86
C SER A 51 18.92 11.12 10.73
N SER A 52 18.17 12.19 10.46
CA SER A 52 16.75 12.10 10.17
C SER A 52 16.48 12.37 8.70
N ILE A 53 15.45 11.72 8.20
CA ILE A 53 14.95 11.85 6.85
C ILE A 53 13.48 12.21 6.95
N ASN A 54 13.08 13.29 6.32
CA ASN A 54 11.69 13.68 6.23
C ASN A 54 11.21 13.49 4.80
N TYR A 55 9.94 13.17 4.63
CA TYR A 55 9.30 13.35 3.34
C TYR A 55 7.99 14.10 3.49
N SER A 56 7.57 14.76 2.41
CA SER A 56 6.25 15.36 2.28
C SER A 56 5.84 15.30 0.82
N PHE A 57 4.64 14.83 0.53
CA PHE A 57 4.13 14.75 -0.83
C PHE A 57 2.63 15.00 -0.90
N GLU A 58 2.15 15.26 -2.11
CA GLU A 58 0.73 15.30 -2.42
C GLU A 58 0.46 14.46 -3.68
N PHE A 59 -0.55 13.60 -3.64
CA PHE A 59 -0.94 12.80 -4.79
C PHE A 59 -1.42 13.70 -5.95
N ALA A 60 -0.94 13.39 -7.16
CA ALA A 60 -1.41 13.95 -8.41
C ALA A 60 -2.25 12.89 -9.17
N GLN A 61 -2.07 12.78 -10.49
CA GLN A 61 -2.81 11.84 -11.31
C GLN A 61 -2.24 10.41 -11.19
N PRO A 62 -3.08 9.37 -11.02
CA PRO A 62 -2.64 7.99 -11.13
C PRO A 62 -2.23 7.66 -12.57
N LEU A 63 -1.17 6.86 -12.73
CA LEU A 63 -0.68 6.46 -14.05
C LEU A 63 -1.63 5.45 -14.72
N TYR A 64 -2.33 4.64 -13.91
CA TYR A 64 -3.35 3.70 -14.37
C TYR A 64 -4.73 4.20 -13.93
N ASP A 65 -5.75 3.99 -14.77
CA ASP A 65 -7.13 4.34 -14.45
C ASP A 65 -7.57 3.70 -13.11
N LEU A 66 -7.26 2.40 -12.96
CA LEU A 66 -7.48 1.61 -11.75
C LEU A 66 -6.21 0.81 -11.39
N PRO A 67 -6.00 0.49 -10.10
CA PRO A 67 -4.95 -0.44 -9.69
C PRO A 67 -5.09 -1.77 -10.43
N ILE A 68 -3.95 -2.33 -10.83
CA ILE A 68 -3.93 -3.62 -11.51
C ILE A 68 -4.00 -4.71 -10.45
N ILE A 69 -4.87 -5.71 -10.66
CA ILE A 69 -5.08 -6.84 -9.75
C ILE A 69 -4.67 -8.14 -10.46
N SER A 70 -3.98 -9.02 -9.73
CA SER A 70 -3.66 -10.38 -10.16
C SER A 70 -4.03 -11.37 -9.07
N ASP A 71 -4.87 -12.35 -9.41
CA ASP A 71 -5.30 -13.41 -8.51
C ASP A 71 -4.57 -14.71 -8.81
N MET A 72 -3.98 -15.31 -7.78
CA MET A 72 -3.34 -16.62 -7.85
C MET A 72 -4.11 -17.63 -6.98
N ASN A 73 -4.61 -18.68 -7.61
CA ASN A 73 -5.27 -19.78 -6.92
C ASN A 73 -4.21 -20.74 -6.37
N SER A 74 -4.20 -20.97 -5.07
CA SER A 74 -3.25 -21.92 -4.45
C SER A 74 -3.78 -23.34 -4.32
N SER A 75 -5.02 -23.59 -4.70
CA SER A 75 -5.62 -24.92 -4.69
C SER A 75 -6.29 -25.23 -6.03
N LEU A 76 -6.13 -26.47 -6.50
CA LEU A 76 -6.85 -27.03 -7.66
C LEU A 76 -8.38 -27.04 -7.47
N GLN A 77 -8.85 -26.82 -6.23
CA GLN A 77 -10.25 -26.88 -5.82
C GLN A 77 -10.86 -25.49 -5.54
N GLY A 78 -10.14 -24.40 -5.81
CA GLY A 78 -10.72 -23.06 -6.01
C GLY A 78 -11.16 -22.27 -4.77
N ALA A 79 -10.72 -22.64 -3.56
CA ALA A 79 -11.20 -21.99 -2.33
C ALA A 79 -10.22 -20.98 -1.70
N SER A 80 -9.00 -20.85 -2.23
CA SER A 80 -7.93 -20.06 -1.62
C SER A 80 -7.24 -19.17 -2.65
N ILE A 81 -7.43 -17.86 -2.52
CA ILE A 81 -6.92 -16.85 -3.45
C ILE A 81 -5.84 -16.02 -2.75
N TYR A 82 -4.67 -15.95 -3.37
CA TYR A 82 -3.65 -14.95 -3.08
C TYR A 82 -3.85 -13.82 -4.08
N ARG A 83 -4.18 -12.62 -3.60
CA ARG A 83 -4.39 -11.48 -4.46
C ARG A 83 -3.22 -10.53 -4.38
N HIS A 84 -2.70 -10.15 -5.53
CA HIS A 84 -1.73 -9.09 -5.67
C HIS A 84 -2.41 -7.88 -6.30
N PHE A 85 -2.01 -6.68 -5.88
CA PHE A 85 -2.42 -5.44 -6.53
C PHE A 85 -1.24 -4.49 -6.62
N TRP A 86 -1.17 -3.68 -7.66
CA TRP A 86 -0.17 -2.63 -7.73
C TRP A 86 -0.71 -1.39 -8.41
N ASP A 87 -0.09 -0.26 -8.08
CA ASP A 87 -0.46 1.03 -8.61
C ASP A 87 0.75 1.95 -8.68
N ARG A 88 0.65 2.99 -9.51
CA ARG A 88 1.66 4.03 -9.62
C ARG A 88 0.94 5.36 -9.70
N ILE A 89 1.22 6.26 -8.75
CA ILE A 89 0.55 7.56 -8.66
C ILE A 89 1.60 8.66 -8.73
N LEU A 90 1.45 9.59 -9.68
CA LEU A 90 2.32 10.74 -9.79
C LEU A 90 2.16 11.65 -8.57
N LEU A 91 3.18 12.44 -8.29
CA LEU A 91 3.18 13.39 -7.19
C LEU A 91 3.16 14.83 -7.73
N LYS A 92 2.54 15.74 -6.99
CA LYS A 92 2.52 17.15 -7.37
C LYS A 92 3.88 17.79 -7.15
N ASP A 93 4.14 18.85 -7.93
CA ASP A 93 5.29 19.72 -7.75
C ASP A 93 5.39 20.21 -6.30
N GLY A 94 6.62 20.23 -5.77
CA GLY A 94 6.87 20.54 -4.36
C GLY A 94 6.79 19.33 -3.43
N SER A 95 6.52 18.13 -3.92
CA SER A 95 6.74 16.87 -3.17
C SER A 95 8.24 16.58 -3.05
N PHE A 96 8.72 16.20 -1.87
CA PHE A 96 10.15 16.00 -1.62
C PHE A 96 10.49 14.94 -0.56
N ILE A 97 11.73 14.45 -0.64
CA ILE A 97 12.47 13.85 0.47
C ILE A 97 13.53 14.86 0.92
N GLU A 98 13.68 15.06 2.22
CA GLU A 98 14.72 15.89 2.81
C GLU A 98 15.72 15.01 3.55
N ILE A 99 16.99 15.10 3.15
CA ILE A 99 18.10 14.34 3.72
C ILE A 99 19.20 15.34 4.08
N ASN A 100 19.54 15.46 5.37
CA ASN A 100 20.58 16.37 5.85
C ASN A 100 20.41 17.84 5.36
N GLY A 101 19.16 18.31 5.21
CA GLY A 101 18.83 19.67 4.73
C GLY A 101 18.79 19.83 3.21
N GLU A 102 19.11 18.79 2.42
CA GLU A 102 18.93 18.79 0.98
C GLU A 102 17.56 18.22 0.61
N LYS A 103 16.81 18.94 -0.24
CA LYS A 103 15.51 18.49 -0.76
C LYS A 103 15.65 17.87 -2.14
N LEU A 104 15.21 16.62 -2.27
CA LEU A 104 15.14 15.87 -3.51
C LEU A 104 13.68 15.77 -3.94
N ALA A 105 13.40 16.11 -5.19
CA ALA A 105 12.03 16.06 -5.72
C ALA A 105 11.52 14.62 -5.79
N LEU A 106 10.36 14.37 -5.19
CA LEU A 106 9.62 13.14 -5.36
C LEU A 106 8.81 13.18 -6.65
N THR A 107 8.77 12.06 -7.36
CA THR A 107 8.18 11.96 -8.71
C THR A 107 6.92 11.10 -8.72
N CYS A 108 6.97 9.93 -8.09
CA CYS A 108 5.79 9.08 -7.95
C CYS A 108 5.81 8.24 -6.65
N VAL A 109 4.64 7.73 -6.28
CA VAL A 109 4.47 6.63 -5.34
C VAL A 109 4.20 5.37 -6.15
N PHE A 110 5.04 4.35 -5.98
CA PHE A 110 4.75 3.01 -6.45
C PHE A 110 4.30 2.14 -5.29
N VAL A 111 3.22 1.39 -5.51
CA VAL A 111 2.64 0.50 -4.52
C VAL A 111 2.58 -0.91 -5.08
N ASP A 112 3.10 -1.87 -4.32
CA ASP A 112 2.93 -3.30 -4.54
C ASP A 112 2.30 -3.93 -3.29
N GLY A 113 1.10 -4.46 -3.46
CA GLY A 113 0.26 -4.97 -2.39
C GLY A 113 -0.06 -6.45 -2.55
N GLN A 114 -0.21 -7.11 -1.41
CA GLN A 114 -0.60 -8.51 -1.31
C GLN A 114 -1.71 -8.66 -0.26
N ASP A 115 -2.85 -9.17 -0.68
CA ASP A 115 -4.04 -9.41 0.15
C ASP A 115 -4.31 -10.91 0.27
N ASN A 116 -3.91 -11.46 1.41
CA ASN A 116 -3.97 -12.89 1.73
C ASN A 116 -5.16 -13.26 2.62
N ARG A 117 -6.04 -12.30 2.94
CA ARG A 117 -7.21 -12.53 3.80
C ARG A 117 -8.15 -13.62 3.24
N PHE A 118 -8.07 -13.87 1.94
CA PHE A 118 -8.86 -14.88 1.22
C PHE A 118 -8.10 -16.20 0.98
N ALA A 119 -6.83 -16.29 1.41
CA ALA A 119 -5.99 -17.44 1.14
C ALA A 119 -6.11 -18.54 2.21
N ARG A 120 -6.49 -18.22 3.46
CA ARG A 120 -6.45 -19.17 4.58
C ARG A 120 -7.67 -19.09 5.49
N LYS A 121 -8.05 -20.24 6.05
CA LYS A 121 -9.03 -20.36 7.15
C LYS A 121 -8.43 -20.08 8.53
N SER A 122 -7.10 -20.07 8.67
CA SER A 122 -6.41 -19.85 9.94
C SER A 122 -5.19 -18.92 9.74
N PRO A 123 -5.11 -17.79 10.48
CA PRO A 123 -3.99 -16.87 10.42
C PRO A 123 -2.70 -17.54 10.92
N SER A 124 -1.59 -17.34 10.22
CA SER A 124 -0.26 -17.72 10.71
C SER A 124 0.57 -16.46 10.90
N PRO A 125 1.27 -16.28 12.04
CA PRO A 125 2.15 -15.13 12.24
C PRO A 125 3.27 -15.01 11.21
N LEU A 126 3.62 -16.12 10.54
CA LEU A 126 4.69 -16.18 9.54
C LEU A 126 4.24 -15.66 8.16
N PHE A 127 2.93 -15.58 7.91
CA PHE A 127 2.36 -15.15 6.64
C PHE A 127 1.40 -14.00 6.91
N PRO A 128 1.82 -12.73 6.70
CA PRO A 128 0.95 -11.59 6.93
C PRO A 128 -0.32 -11.71 6.08
N GLU A 129 -1.47 -11.43 6.69
CA GLU A 129 -2.76 -11.44 6.00
C GLU A 129 -2.85 -10.34 4.94
N PHE A 130 -2.06 -9.28 5.11
CA PHE A 130 -2.03 -8.14 4.24
C PHE A 130 -0.66 -7.47 4.28
N VAL A 131 -0.14 -7.06 3.13
CA VAL A 131 1.10 -6.27 3.02
C VAL A 131 0.95 -5.25 1.91
N ILE A 132 1.33 -4.01 2.17
CA ILE A 132 1.54 -2.98 1.15
C ILE A 132 3.01 -2.59 1.21
N ARG A 133 3.74 -2.74 0.11
CA ARG A 133 5.06 -2.18 -0.08
C ARG A 133 4.90 -0.84 -0.78
N VAL A 134 5.39 0.21 -0.14
CA VAL A 134 5.32 1.58 -0.64
C VAL A 134 6.71 2.04 -1.00
N TYR A 135 6.85 2.58 -2.21
CA TYR A 135 8.09 3.17 -2.72
C TYR A 135 7.83 4.62 -3.09
N LEU A 136 8.46 5.55 -2.36
CA LEU A 136 8.47 6.97 -2.69
C LEU A 136 9.71 7.26 -3.53
N VAL A 137 9.53 7.45 -4.83
CA VAL A 137 10.63 7.49 -5.81
C VAL A 137 11.03 8.94 -6.08
N ALA A 138 12.33 9.24 -5.94
CA ALA A 138 12.88 10.57 -6.18
C ALA A 138 13.64 10.64 -7.51
N ASN A 139 13.36 11.71 -8.27
CA ASN A 139 14.09 12.09 -9.49
C ASN A 139 14.30 10.96 -10.52
N ASP A 140 13.26 10.17 -10.82
CA ASP A 140 13.40 9.03 -11.72
C ASP A 140 12.46 9.10 -12.95
N TYR A 141 13.00 8.79 -14.13
CA TYR A 141 12.27 8.77 -15.40
C TYR A 141 11.30 7.59 -15.52
N SER A 142 11.49 6.50 -14.77
CA SER A 142 10.54 5.38 -14.71
C SER A 142 9.18 5.80 -14.15
N CYS A 143 9.09 6.92 -13.42
CA CYS A 143 7.83 7.54 -13.04
C CYS A 143 7.14 8.29 -14.19
N GLN A 144 7.82 8.60 -15.30
CA GLN A 144 7.32 9.44 -16.40
C GLN A 144 6.62 8.69 -17.55
N GLY A 145 6.17 7.44 -17.35
CA GLY A 145 5.39 6.71 -18.36
C GLY A 145 6.14 5.53 -18.97
N PRO A 146 5.50 4.77 -19.87
CA PRO A 146 5.56 3.32 -19.78
C PRO A 146 6.84 2.74 -20.39
N ILE A 147 7.77 2.30 -19.55
CA ILE A 147 8.77 1.30 -19.94
C ILE A 147 8.06 -0.07 -19.95
N LYS A 148 7.18 -0.28 -20.94
CA LYS A 148 6.24 -1.43 -21.09
C LYS A 148 5.39 -1.75 -19.84
N PRO A 149 4.10 -1.36 -19.81
CA PRO A 149 3.18 -1.79 -18.76
C PRO A 149 3.03 -3.32 -18.84
N GLY A 150 3.21 -4.03 -17.72
CA GLY A 150 3.07 -5.47 -17.68
C GLY A 150 4.27 -6.26 -18.22
N TRP A 151 5.50 -5.75 -18.13
CA TRP A 151 6.68 -6.54 -18.46
C TRP A 151 7.65 -6.69 -17.26
N PRO A 152 7.81 -7.90 -16.69
CA PRO A 152 7.06 -9.12 -16.99
C PRO A 152 5.61 -9.05 -16.51
N GLU A 153 4.71 -9.76 -17.20
CA GLU A 153 3.26 -9.78 -16.97
C GLU A 153 2.86 -10.32 -15.57
N SER A 154 3.83 -10.86 -14.83
CA SER A 154 3.62 -11.61 -13.60
C SER A 154 4.27 -11.01 -12.35
N GLY A 155 4.75 -9.77 -12.38
CA GLY A 155 5.29 -9.16 -11.16
C GLY A 155 5.75 -7.72 -11.28
N GLY A 156 5.60 -6.98 -10.19
CA GLY A 156 6.29 -5.71 -9.98
C GLY A 156 7.79 -5.97 -9.96
N LYS A 157 8.44 -5.77 -11.10
CA LYS A 157 9.90 -5.85 -11.18
C LYS A 157 10.50 -4.80 -10.25
N GLU A 158 11.60 -5.16 -9.58
CA GLU A 158 12.44 -4.20 -8.89
C GLU A 158 13.04 -3.28 -9.96
N GLU A 159 12.45 -2.10 -10.10
CA GLU A 159 12.91 -1.04 -11.01
C GLU A 159 14.25 -0.50 -10.47
N SER A 160 15.15 -0.10 -11.36
CA SER A 160 16.49 0.37 -11.00
C SER A 160 16.45 1.82 -10.51
N TRP A 161 15.70 2.09 -9.44
CA TRP A 161 15.60 3.40 -8.84
C TRP A 161 16.86 3.74 -8.07
N ASP A 162 17.47 4.87 -8.38
CA ASP A 162 18.66 5.35 -7.68
C ASP A 162 18.32 5.86 -6.27
N THR A 163 17.19 6.58 -6.11
CA THR A 163 16.81 7.15 -4.82
C THR A 163 15.34 6.90 -4.51
N TYR A 164 15.07 6.22 -3.41
CA TYR A 164 13.71 6.01 -2.93
C TYR A 164 13.64 5.76 -1.42
N ILE A 165 12.48 6.01 -0.85
CA ILE A 165 12.10 5.49 0.47
C ILE A 165 11.19 4.29 0.25
N HIS A 166 11.52 3.16 0.86
CA HIS A 166 10.70 1.96 0.90
C HIS A 166 10.20 1.73 2.32
N TYR A 167 8.95 1.33 2.47
CA TYR A 167 8.44 0.75 3.71
C TYR A 167 7.27 -0.18 3.44
N GLU A 168 7.03 -1.08 4.38
CA GLU A 168 5.87 -1.96 4.35
C GLU A 168 4.76 -1.44 5.27
N ILE A 169 3.51 -1.78 4.96
CA ILE A 169 2.35 -1.62 5.84
C ILE A 169 1.71 -3.00 5.93
N LYS A 170 1.73 -3.59 7.12
CA LYS A 170 1.18 -4.93 7.37
C LYS A 170 -0.26 -4.91 7.91
N ASP A 171 -0.73 -3.74 8.35
CA ASP A 171 -2.10 -3.52 8.81
C ASP A 171 -2.73 -2.32 8.06
N PRO A 172 -3.71 -2.57 7.15
CA PRO A 172 -4.36 -1.53 6.37
C PRO A 172 -5.28 -0.62 7.20
N THR A 173 -5.55 -0.97 8.46
CA THR A 173 -6.41 -0.18 9.35
C THR A 173 -5.67 1.03 9.87
N ILE A 174 -4.43 0.83 10.34
CA ILE A 174 -3.61 1.88 10.97
C ILE A 174 -2.63 2.56 10.00
N MET A 175 -2.33 1.93 8.86
CA MET A 175 -1.44 2.48 7.82
C MET A 175 -0.07 2.94 8.37
N LEU A 176 0.47 2.18 9.33
CA LEU A 176 1.78 2.47 9.94
C LEU A 176 2.92 1.82 9.13
N PRO A 177 3.93 2.61 8.72
CA PRO A 177 5.16 2.08 8.14
C PRO A 177 5.91 1.13 9.09
N VAL A 178 6.30 -0.02 8.56
CA VAL A 178 7.22 -0.99 9.17
C VAL A 178 8.31 -1.36 8.17
N ASP A 179 9.42 -1.93 8.64
CA ASP A 179 10.53 -2.39 7.80
C ASP A 179 11.02 -1.34 6.78
N ALA A 180 11.14 -0.09 7.24
CA ALA A 180 11.47 1.05 6.41
C ALA A 180 12.96 1.10 6.04
N LYS A 181 13.25 1.52 4.81
CA LYS A 181 14.58 1.67 4.24
C LYS A 181 14.64 2.91 3.35
N ILE A 182 15.79 3.54 3.29
CA ILE A 182 16.10 4.50 2.24
C ILE A 182 17.20 3.92 1.37
N ARG A 183 17.04 4.03 0.07
CA ARG A 183 18.14 3.97 -0.86
C ARG A 183 18.46 5.38 -1.31
N TYR A 184 19.70 5.80 -1.10
CA TYR A 184 20.21 7.07 -1.62
C TYR A 184 21.41 6.75 -2.52
N ARG A 185 21.16 6.82 -3.83
CA ARG A 185 22.03 6.32 -4.91
C ARG A 185 22.20 4.79 -4.84
N TRP A 186 23.32 4.34 -4.28
CA TRP A 186 23.68 2.92 -4.18
C TRP A 186 23.87 2.48 -2.72
N ASN A 187 23.57 3.37 -1.77
CA ASN A 187 23.66 3.08 -0.35
C ASN A 187 22.27 2.88 0.22
N GLU A 188 22.09 1.79 0.95
CA GLU A 188 20.84 1.44 1.59
C GLU A 188 20.99 1.50 3.10
N PHE A 189 20.03 2.13 3.76
CA PHE A 189 20.00 2.26 5.21
C PHE A 189 18.62 1.87 5.73
N ASN A 190 18.60 1.06 6.80
CA ASN A 190 17.36 0.81 7.53
C ASN A 190 16.97 2.06 8.30
N MET A 191 15.67 2.30 8.38
CA MET A 191 15.10 3.47 9.02
C MET A 191 14.02 3.07 10.02
N VAL A 192 13.85 3.89 11.04
CA VAL A 192 12.79 3.73 12.04
C VAL A 192 11.90 4.96 12.01
N LEU A 193 10.58 4.74 11.93
CA LEU A 193 9.60 5.82 12.00
C LEU A 193 9.73 6.56 13.35
N VAL A 194 9.82 7.88 13.30
CA VAL A 194 9.80 8.72 14.50
C VAL A 194 8.35 9.03 14.85
N ASP A 195 7.77 8.24 15.76
CA ASP A 195 6.44 8.55 16.30
C ASP A 195 6.56 9.60 17.41
N ARG A 196 6.15 10.84 17.11
CA ARG A 196 6.10 11.92 18.09
C ARG A 196 4.78 11.96 18.88
N GLY A 197 3.92 10.95 18.76
CA GLY A 197 2.62 10.89 19.45
C GLY A 197 1.60 11.91 18.95
N GLY A 198 1.81 12.45 17.75
CA GLY A 198 0.90 13.39 17.09
C GLY A 198 -0.15 12.61 16.29
N ARG A 199 -1.41 12.74 16.70
CA ARG A 199 -2.60 12.16 16.07
C ARG A 199 -2.71 12.49 14.58
#